data_AF-A0A167WAW4-F1
#
_entry.id   AF-A0A167WAW4-F1
#
_cell.length_a   1.000
_cell.length_b   1.000
_cell.length_c   1.000
_cell.angle_alpha   90.00
_cell.angle_beta   90.00
_cell.angle_gamma   90.00
#
_symmetry.space_group_name_H-M   'P 1'
#
loop_
_entity.id
_entity.type
_entity.pdbx_description
1 polymer ?
#
loop_
_entity_poly.entity_id
_entity_poly.type
_entity_poly.pdbx_seq_one_letter_code
_entity_poly.pdbx_strand_id
1 'polypeptide(L)'
;MLSNIRKAYLNVDARNAPLSRQGSSRTIDLAGPDQSWAGVRYLSNEERDQIDLQARVILSRCADRVKEMEALEKRRVELLASKTNPLARLLPARLRQDESSASSDFIAAHHSSITWYLSRRLAEASQTQKELQEERVKRQMERTKTLGSGVAREAASLTAGDPYMDMEPPTSSAGSWLASSLAATIGAPSPSESSRSSPFVKVNEFHSSSEDFDDEDDDIELSQSQILQFESENANILRAVQDTLESVQQAESRLMDISALQMELVTHLTRQTELTDQLYEDAIATTTTVEKGNNQLKEAKRRAKDSRLFLLLFLVGASLSLLFLHYY
;
A
#
# COMPACT_ATOMS: atom_id res chain seq x y z
N MET A 1 6.73 -7.26 10.82
CA MET A 1 7.59 -7.52 9.63
C MET A 1 7.91 -6.25 8.81
N LEU A 2 6.93 -5.60 8.14
CA LEU A 2 7.17 -4.44 7.25
C LEU A 2 7.95 -3.28 7.92
N SER A 3 7.69 -3.01 9.20
CA SER A 3 8.42 -2.00 9.99
C SER A 3 9.91 -2.32 10.16
N ASN A 4 10.27 -3.59 10.32
CA ASN A 4 11.65 -4.02 10.55
C ASN A 4 12.46 -3.99 9.24
N ILE A 5 11.84 -4.36 8.12
CA ILE A 5 12.50 -4.37 6.82
C ILE A 5 12.50 -3.00 6.13
N ARG A 6 11.69 -2.02 6.59
CA ARG A 6 11.55 -0.69 5.98
C ARG A 6 12.89 -0.06 5.62
N LYS A 7 13.83 -0.01 6.57
CA LYS A 7 15.15 0.63 6.33
C LYS A 7 15.96 -0.08 5.24
N ALA A 8 15.99 -1.40 5.24
CA ALA A 8 16.72 -2.18 4.23
C ALA A 8 16.03 -2.17 2.87
N TYR A 9 14.69 -2.18 2.88
CA TYR A 9 13.86 -2.16 1.68
C TYR A 9 14.00 -0.83 0.93
N LEU A 10 13.98 0.28 1.67
CA LEU A 10 14.06 1.64 1.12
C LEU A 10 15.46 2.07 0.67
N ASN A 11 16.50 1.36 1.12
CA ASN A 11 17.87 1.64 0.73
C ASN A 11 18.16 1.07 -0.66
N VAL A 12 18.00 1.86 -1.72
CA VAL A 12 18.16 1.42 -3.13
C VAL A 12 19.64 1.42 -3.58
N ASP A 13 20.58 1.79 -2.72
CA ASP A 13 22.00 1.90 -3.09
C ASP A 13 22.67 0.54 -3.31
N ALA A 14 22.93 0.22 -4.57
CA ALA A 14 23.70 -0.97 -4.98
C ALA A 14 25.19 -0.88 -4.61
N ARG A 15 25.72 0.33 -4.34
CA ARG A 15 27.17 0.58 -4.15
C ARG A 15 27.75 0.01 -2.85
N ASN A 16 26.91 -0.44 -1.91
CA ASN A 16 27.34 -0.93 -0.59
C ASN A 16 27.10 -2.42 -0.37
N ALA A 17 26.75 -3.19 -1.41
CA ALA A 17 26.62 -4.64 -1.27
C ALA A 17 28.03 -5.27 -1.18
N PRO A 18 28.41 -5.92 -0.07
CA PRO A 18 29.69 -6.61 -0.01
C PRO A 18 29.69 -7.76 -1.03
N LEU A 19 30.72 -7.82 -1.88
CA LEU A 19 30.94 -8.84 -2.92
C LEU A 19 30.81 -10.28 -2.39
N SER A 20 31.03 -10.51 -1.09
CA SER A 20 30.86 -11.81 -0.43
C SER A 20 29.41 -12.31 -0.37
N ARG A 21 28.42 -11.45 -0.64
CA ARG A 21 26.98 -11.79 -0.51
C ARG A 21 26.28 -12.05 -1.85
N GLN A 22 26.95 -11.82 -2.97
CA GLN A 22 26.38 -11.90 -4.32
C GLN A 22 25.99 -13.34 -4.74
N GLY A 23 26.45 -14.37 -4.01
CA GLY A 23 26.17 -15.78 -4.29
C GLY A 23 25.12 -16.47 -3.41
N SER A 24 24.57 -15.81 -2.38
CA SER A 24 23.58 -16.43 -1.48
C SER A 24 22.19 -15.85 -1.74
N SER A 25 21.47 -16.37 -2.73
CA SER A 25 20.01 -16.19 -2.81
C SER A 25 19.39 -16.82 -1.56
N ARG A 26 19.00 -16.00 -0.58
CA ARG A 26 18.17 -16.47 0.52
C ARG A 26 16.77 -16.61 -0.06
N THR A 27 16.23 -17.82 -0.08
CA THR A 27 14.80 -18.01 -0.27
C THR A 27 14.09 -17.33 0.89
N ILE A 28 13.61 -16.12 0.62
CA ILE A 28 12.86 -15.32 1.55
C ILE A 28 11.50 -16.01 1.77
N ASP A 29 11.31 -16.60 2.94
CA ASP A 29 10.03 -17.15 3.36
C ASP A 29 9.34 -16.17 4.32
N LEU A 30 8.23 -15.56 3.88
CA LEU A 30 7.41 -14.66 4.70
C LEU A 30 6.55 -15.43 5.71
N ALA A 31 6.40 -16.74 5.57
CA ALA A 31 5.65 -17.57 6.50
C ALA A 31 6.50 -18.10 7.68
N GLY A 32 7.83 -17.97 7.58
CA GLY A 32 8.78 -18.39 8.61
C GLY A 32 8.83 -17.44 9.82
N PRO A 33 9.36 -17.89 10.97
CA PRO A 33 9.37 -17.10 12.21
C PRO A 33 10.10 -15.75 12.05
N ASP A 34 9.55 -14.70 12.67
CA ASP A 34 9.95 -13.28 12.60
C ASP A 34 11.45 -12.97 12.79
N GLN A 35 12.27 -13.94 13.23
CA GLN A 35 13.71 -13.80 13.47
C GLN A 35 14.55 -13.67 12.19
N SER A 36 14.05 -14.11 11.03
CA SER A 36 14.80 -14.07 9.76
C SER A 36 15.11 -12.64 9.27
N TRP A 37 14.37 -11.64 9.77
CA TRP A 37 14.41 -10.26 9.28
C TRP A 37 15.13 -9.26 10.18
N ALA A 38 15.46 -9.63 11.42
CA ALA A 38 15.99 -8.71 12.43
C ALA A 38 17.43 -8.20 12.17
N GLY A 39 18.13 -8.76 11.17
CA GLY A 39 19.51 -8.41 10.83
C GLY A 39 19.74 -8.03 9.36
N VAL A 40 18.69 -7.88 8.55
CA VAL A 40 18.85 -7.55 7.12
C VAL A 40 19.04 -6.04 6.98
N ARG A 41 20.25 -5.61 6.57
CA ARG A 41 20.60 -4.19 6.39
C ARG A 41 20.54 -3.73 4.92
N TYR A 42 20.64 -4.68 3.99
CA TYR A 42 20.60 -4.45 2.54
C TYR A 42 19.82 -5.59 1.86
N LEU A 43 19.05 -5.23 0.83
CA LEU A 43 18.32 -6.15 -0.06
C LEU A 43 18.77 -5.92 -1.50
N SER A 44 18.76 -6.96 -2.35
CA SER A 44 18.92 -6.80 -3.79
C SER A 44 17.60 -6.31 -4.42
N ASN A 45 17.64 -5.81 -5.66
CA ASN A 45 16.40 -5.40 -6.35
C ASN A 45 15.45 -6.60 -6.50
N GLU A 46 16.01 -7.74 -6.88
CA GLU A 46 15.29 -9.02 -6.99
C GLU A 46 14.65 -9.47 -5.66
N GLU A 47 15.39 -9.37 -4.55
CA GLU A 47 14.85 -9.73 -3.22
C GLU A 47 13.69 -8.80 -2.82
N ARG A 48 13.76 -7.51 -3.16
CA ARG A 48 12.65 -6.58 -2.94
C ARG A 48 11.44 -6.95 -3.79
N ASP A 49 11.68 -7.33 -5.05
CA ASP A 49 10.62 -7.75 -5.97
C ASP A 49 9.96 -9.06 -5.51
N GLN A 50 10.71 -9.98 -4.93
CA GLN A 50 10.17 -11.18 -4.31
C GLN A 50 9.31 -10.86 -3.09
N ILE A 51 9.77 -9.94 -2.22
CA ILE A 51 9.00 -9.47 -1.06
C ILE A 51 7.67 -8.85 -1.50
N ASP A 52 7.69 -7.99 -2.53
CA ASP A 52 6.49 -7.35 -3.06
C ASP A 52 5.47 -8.36 -3.58
N LEU A 53 5.95 -9.35 -4.34
CA LEU A 53 5.10 -10.41 -4.90
C LEU A 53 4.49 -11.27 -3.79
N GLN A 54 5.30 -11.69 -2.81
CA GLN A 54 4.81 -12.50 -1.70
C GLN A 54 3.84 -11.72 -0.81
N ALA A 55 4.12 -10.46 -0.50
CA ALA A 55 3.22 -9.60 0.27
C ALA A 55 1.87 -9.43 -0.45
N ARG A 56 1.87 -9.24 -1.78
CA ARG A 56 0.63 -9.22 -2.58
C ARG A 56 -0.15 -10.52 -2.47
N VAL A 57 0.52 -11.67 -2.63
CA VAL A 57 -0.15 -12.99 -2.55
C VAL A 57 -0.77 -13.20 -1.16
N ILE A 58 -0.07 -12.79 -0.11
CA ILE A 58 -0.58 -12.89 1.26
C ILE A 58 -1.78 -11.95 1.47
N LEU A 59 -1.68 -10.68 1.05
CA LEU A 59 -2.78 -9.71 1.19
C LEU A 59 -4.03 -10.14 0.42
N SER A 60 -3.88 -10.59 -0.83
CA SER A 60 -5.00 -11.09 -1.65
C SER A 60 -5.64 -12.34 -1.03
N ARG A 61 -4.83 -13.31 -0.59
CA ARG A 61 -5.34 -14.50 0.10
C ARG A 61 -6.09 -14.15 1.38
N CYS A 62 -5.58 -13.21 2.17
CA CYS A 62 -6.27 -12.72 3.36
C CYS A 62 -7.57 -12.01 3.00
N ALA A 63 -7.58 -11.18 1.95
CA ALA A 63 -8.79 -10.52 1.46
C ALA A 63 -9.86 -11.54 1.03
N ASP A 64 -9.48 -12.56 0.27
CA ASP A 64 -10.38 -13.61 -0.17
C ASP A 64 -10.96 -14.40 1.00
N ARG A 65 -10.13 -14.71 2.00
CA ARG A 65 -10.59 -15.41 3.21
C ARG A 65 -11.56 -14.56 4.02
N VAL A 66 -11.34 -13.24 4.12
CA VAL A 66 -12.30 -12.32 4.75
C VAL A 66 -13.61 -12.27 3.98
N LYS A 67 -13.57 -12.16 2.64
CA LYS A 67 -14.76 -12.23 1.78
C LYS A 67 -15.53 -13.55 1.95
N GLU A 68 -14.81 -14.66 2.07
CA GLU A 68 -15.42 -15.97 2.32
C GLU A 68 -16.13 -16.02 3.68
N MET A 69 -15.51 -15.50 4.74
CA MET A 69 -16.14 -15.40 6.07
C MET A 69 -17.40 -14.54 6.03
N GLU A 70 -17.36 -13.41 5.33
CA GLU A 70 -18.54 -12.55 5.14
C GLU A 70 -19.65 -13.26 4.35
N ALA A 71 -19.30 -14.01 3.31
CA ALA A 71 -20.27 -14.78 2.53
C ALA A 71 -20.93 -15.89 3.38
N LEU A 72 -20.17 -16.53 4.26
CA LEU A 72 -20.69 -17.53 5.20
C LEU A 72 -21.68 -16.89 6.19
N GLU A 73 -21.37 -15.71 6.72
CA GLU A 73 -22.29 -15.00 7.62
C GLU A 73 -23.56 -14.56 6.90
N LYS A 74 -23.46 -14.05 5.66
CA LYS A 74 -24.63 -13.73 4.83
C LYS A 74 -25.53 -14.96 4.61
N ARG A 75 -24.94 -16.10 4.23
CA ARG A 75 -25.69 -17.35 4.07
C ARG A 75 -26.37 -17.79 5.37
N ARG A 76 -25.72 -17.61 6.52
CA ARG A 76 -26.32 -17.90 7.82
C ARG A 76 -27.55 -17.04 8.07
N VAL A 77 -27.45 -15.73 7.84
CA VAL A 77 -28.57 -14.80 8.00
C VAL A 77 -29.72 -15.14 7.04
N GLU A 78 -29.42 -15.48 5.79
CA GLU A 78 -30.42 -15.92 4.80
C GLU A 78 -31.12 -17.22 5.22
N LEU A 79 -30.37 -18.20 5.72
CA LEU A 79 -30.94 -19.45 6.23
C LEU A 79 -31.84 -19.19 7.44
N LEU A 80 -31.41 -18.33 8.37
CA LEU A 80 -32.24 -17.92 9.50
C LEU A 80 -33.52 -17.24 9.01
N ALA A 81 -33.42 -16.32 8.04
CA ALA A 81 -34.57 -15.66 7.43
C ALA A 81 -35.52 -16.65 6.75
N SER A 82 -35.00 -17.62 6.01
CA SER A 82 -35.78 -18.66 5.32
C SER A 82 -36.49 -19.61 6.28
N LYS A 83 -35.93 -19.84 7.47
CA LYS A 83 -36.52 -20.69 8.51
C LYS A 83 -37.66 -19.99 9.25
N THR A 84 -37.78 -18.66 9.17
CA THR A 84 -38.89 -17.94 9.81
C THR A 84 -40.19 -18.17 9.05
N ASN A 85 -41.24 -18.61 9.76
CA ASN A 85 -42.56 -18.84 9.16
C ASN A 85 -43.13 -17.53 8.59
N PRO A 86 -43.79 -17.53 7.40
CA PRO A 86 -44.36 -16.32 6.81
C PRO A 86 -45.45 -15.70 7.70
N LEU A 87 -46.17 -16.52 8.48
CA LEU A 87 -47.16 -16.07 9.46
C LEU A 87 -46.52 -15.38 10.68
N ALA A 88 -45.30 -15.78 11.06
CA ALA A 88 -44.55 -15.06 12.10
C ALA A 88 -44.16 -13.65 11.64
N ARG A 89 -44.17 -13.38 10.31
CA ARG A 89 -43.92 -12.05 9.75
C ARG A 89 -45.03 -11.04 10.10
N LEU A 90 -46.24 -11.54 10.36
CA LEU A 90 -47.45 -10.75 10.67
C LEU A 90 -47.61 -10.50 12.17
N LEU A 91 -46.83 -11.17 13.02
CA LEU A 91 -46.88 -10.98 14.47
C LEU A 91 -46.20 -9.67 14.87
N PRO A 92 -46.71 -8.96 15.89
CA PRO A 92 -46.03 -7.79 16.45
C PRO A 92 -44.61 -8.14 16.87
N ALA A 93 -43.64 -7.25 16.59
CA ALA A 93 -42.22 -7.47 16.88
C ALA A 93 -41.95 -7.91 18.34
N ARG A 94 -42.80 -7.48 19.29
CA ARG A 94 -42.74 -7.85 20.71
C ARG A 94 -42.98 -9.34 21.01
N LEU A 95 -43.66 -10.07 20.12
CA LEU A 95 -43.95 -11.50 20.25
C LEU A 95 -43.01 -12.37 19.40
N ARG A 96 -42.13 -11.74 18.61
CA ARG A 96 -41.20 -12.41 17.69
C ARG A 96 -39.80 -12.58 18.26
N GLN A 97 -39.46 -11.80 19.28
CA GLN A 97 -38.18 -11.85 19.98
C GLN A 97 -38.13 -13.10 20.87
N ASP A 98 -37.78 -14.22 20.25
CA ASP A 98 -37.45 -15.45 20.95
C ASP A 98 -35.99 -15.37 21.43
N GLU A 99 -35.68 -15.96 22.59
CA GLU A 99 -34.33 -15.94 23.20
C GLU A 99 -33.27 -16.48 22.23
N SER A 100 -33.66 -17.46 21.41
CA SER A 100 -32.84 -18.04 20.34
C SER A 100 -32.46 -17.00 19.27
N SER A 101 -33.38 -16.12 18.87
CA SER A 101 -33.14 -15.04 17.89
C SER A 101 -32.20 -13.97 18.45
N ALA A 102 -32.37 -13.60 19.72
CA ALA A 102 -31.52 -12.61 20.37
C ALA A 102 -30.05 -13.08 20.44
N SER A 103 -29.85 -14.36 20.76
CA SER A 103 -28.51 -14.95 20.75
C SER A 103 -27.91 -15.02 19.35
N SER A 104 -28.72 -15.28 18.31
CA SER A 104 -28.22 -15.28 16.93
C SER A 104 -27.84 -13.87 16.45
N ASP A 105 -28.61 -12.85 16.83
CA ASP A 105 -28.34 -11.46 16.45
C ASP A 105 -27.05 -10.96 17.11
N PHE A 106 -26.80 -11.34 18.38
CA PHE A 106 -25.54 -11.04 19.05
C PHE A 106 -24.33 -11.73 18.39
N ILE A 107 -24.49 -13.00 17.99
CA ILE A 107 -23.42 -13.73 17.28
C ILE A 107 -23.16 -13.09 15.91
N ALA A 108 -24.20 -12.67 15.19
CA ALA A 108 -24.08 -11.98 13.91
C ALA A 108 -23.33 -10.65 14.07
N ALA A 109 -23.68 -9.84 15.08
CA ALA A 109 -22.98 -8.60 15.41
C ALA A 109 -21.51 -8.83 15.82
N HIS A 110 -21.24 -9.89 16.57
CA HIS A 110 -19.87 -10.26 16.93
C HIS A 110 -19.06 -10.68 15.70
N HIS A 111 -19.62 -11.52 14.82
CA HIS A 111 -18.96 -11.94 13.59
C HIS A 111 -18.71 -10.77 12.63
N SER A 112 -19.68 -9.86 12.47
CA SER A 112 -19.50 -8.65 11.67
C SER A 112 -18.42 -7.73 12.23
N SER A 113 -18.31 -7.62 13.57
CA SER A 113 -17.24 -6.87 14.22
C SER A 113 -15.85 -7.48 13.97
N ILE A 114 -15.74 -8.82 13.94
CA ILE A 114 -14.49 -9.53 13.64
C ILE A 114 -14.10 -9.31 12.18
N THR A 115 -15.03 -9.50 11.23
CA THR A 115 -14.74 -9.29 9.81
C THR A 115 -14.35 -7.84 9.55
N TRP A 116 -15.04 -6.87 10.17
CA TRP A 116 -14.66 -5.46 10.09
C TRP A 116 -13.27 -5.19 10.65
N TYR A 117 -12.92 -5.76 11.81
CA TYR A 117 -11.59 -5.61 12.40
C TYR A 117 -10.50 -6.16 11.48
N LEU A 118 -10.71 -7.35 10.90
CA LEU A 118 -9.76 -7.97 9.98
C LEU A 118 -9.63 -7.16 8.68
N SER A 119 -10.74 -6.73 8.09
CA SER A 119 -10.77 -5.83 6.92
C SER A 119 -10.00 -4.54 7.20
N ARG A 120 -10.18 -3.94 8.38
CA ARG A 120 -9.45 -2.75 8.81
C ARG A 120 -7.95 -2.98 8.94
N ARG A 121 -7.55 -4.07 9.60
CA ARG A 121 -6.13 -4.44 9.72
C ARG A 121 -5.49 -4.71 8.37
N LEU A 122 -6.22 -5.35 7.46
CA LEU A 122 -5.77 -5.61 6.09
C LEU A 122 -5.62 -4.31 5.30
N ALA A 123 -6.58 -3.38 5.43
CA ALA A 123 -6.50 -2.06 4.81
C ALA A 123 -5.29 -1.27 5.32
N GLU A 124 -5.08 -1.23 6.64
CA GLU A 124 -3.89 -0.62 7.27
C GLU A 124 -2.59 -1.24 6.73
N ALA A 125 -2.49 -2.57 6.67
CA ALA A 125 -1.32 -3.26 6.13
C ALA A 125 -1.08 -2.93 4.64
N SER A 126 -2.13 -2.96 3.83
CA SER A 126 -2.05 -2.62 2.40
C SER A 126 -1.61 -1.16 2.17
N GLN A 127 -2.06 -0.23 3.00
CA GLN A 127 -1.64 1.16 2.97
C GLN A 127 -0.14 1.29 3.28
N THR A 128 0.35 0.62 4.33
CA THR A 128 1.79 0.67 4.64
C THR A 128 2.65 0.06 3.54
N GLN A 129 2.18 -1.00 2.86
CA GLN A 129 2.91 -1.58 1.72
C GLN A 129 2.93 -0.61 0.54
N LYS A 130 1.80 0.03 0.22
CA LYS A 130 1.72 1.02 -0.85
C LYS A 130 2.67 2.18 -0.62
N GLU A 131 2.70 2.75 0.58
CA GLU A 131 3.61 3.85 0.92
C GLU A 131 5.09 3.46 0.71
N LEU A 132 5.46 2.22 1.08
CA LEU A 132 6.81 1.71 0.84
C LEU A 132 7.12 1.56 -0.65
N GLN A 133 6.16 1.10 -1.46
CA GLN A 133 6.32 0.96 -2.91
C GLN A 133 6.39 2.32 -3.61
N GLU A 134 5.55 3.27 -3.23
CA GLU A 134 5.60 4.65 -3.71
C GLU A 134 6.96 5.29 -3.44
N GLU A 135 7.47 5.16 -2.21
CA GLU A 135 8.81 5.65 -1.88
C GLU A 135 9.90 4.96 -2.72
N ARG A 136 9.78 3.64 -2.99
CA ARG A 136 10.75 2.90 -3.80
C ARG A 136 10.75 3.37 -5.26
N VAL A 137 9.57 3.42 -5.88
CA VAL A 137 9.40 3.88 -7.27
C VAL A 137 9.93 5.31 -7.40
N LYS A 138 9.61 6.18 -6.44
CA LYS A 138 10.12 7.55 -6.40
C LYS A 138 11.65 7.60 -6.36
N ARG A 139 12.30 6.82 -5.48
CA ARG A 139 13.77 6.77 -5.41
C ARG A 139 14.40 6.19 -6.69
N GLN A 140 13.75 5.21 -7.32
CA GLN A 140 14.22 4.66 -8.60
C GLN A 140 14.09 5.68 -9.73
N MET A 141 12.98 6.43 -9.79
CA MET A 141 12.77 7.49 -10.78
C MET A 141 13.73 8.68 -10.58
N GLU A 142 14.02 9.06 -9.34
CA GLU A 142 15.07 10.04 -9.04
C GLU A 142 16.45 9.53 -9.47
N ARG A 143 16.70 8.21 -9.36
CA ARG A 143 17.96 7.61 -9.79
C ARG A 143 18.10 7.56 -11.31
N THR A 144 17.06 7.22 -12.07
CA THR A 144 17.12 7.27 -13.54
C THR A 144 17.35 8.70 -14.01
N LYS A 145 16.68 9.68 -13.37
CA LYS A 145 16.91 11.11 -13.63
C LYS A 145 18.34 11.54 -13.31
N THR A 146 18.91 11.07 -12.19
CA THR A 146 20.28 11.44 -11.80
C THR A 146 21.35 10.70 -12.58
N LEU A 147 21.13 9.46 -13.03
CA LEU A 147 22.05 8.74 -13.92
C LEU A 147 22.19 9.48 -15.26
N GLY A 148 21.09 9.97 -15.83
CA GLY A 148 21.13 10.83 -17.03
C GLY A 148 21.94 12.11 -16.79
N SER A 149 21.75 12.77 -15.64
CA SER A 149 22.52 13.97 -15.29
C SER A 149 23.98 13.68 -14.88
N GLY A 150 24.25 12.50 -14.35
CA GLY A 150 25.54 12.05 -13.85
C GLY A 150 26.48 11.73 -15.00
N VAL A 151 25.99 11.01 -16.01
CA VAL A 151 26.71 10.78 -17.28
C VAL A 151 26.96 12.10 -18.00
N ALA A 152 25.96 13.00 -18.06
CA ALA A 152 26.14 14.32 -18.65
C ALA A 152 27.20 15.17 -17.91
N ARG A 153 27.26 15.08 -16.58
CA ARG A 153 28.24 15.79 -15.75
C ARG A 153 29.62 15.15 -15.79
N GLU A 154 29.70 13.83 -15.88
CA GLU A 154 30.95 13.07 -16.01
C GLU A 154 31.57 13.30 -17.39
N ALA A 155 30.77 13.25 -18.46
CA ALA A 155 31.17 13.69 -19.79
C ALA A 155 31.64 15.15 -19.79
N ALA A 156 30.92 16.06 -19.15
CA ALA A 156 31.36 17.45 -19.01
C ALA A 156 32.65 17.59 -18.19
N SER A 157 32.89 16.71 -17.21
CA SER A 157 34.13 16.71 -16.39
C SER A 157 35.32 16.11 -17.10
N LEU A 158 35.13 15.09 -17.95
CA LEU A 158 36.17 14.56 -18.84
C LEU A 158 36.53 15.58 -19.93
N THR A 159 35.58 16.41 -20.33
CA THR A 159 35.82 17.55 -21.24
C THR A 159 36.49 18.74 -20.53
N ALA A 160 36.38 18.84 -19.19
CA ALA A 160 36.93 19.92 -18.38
C ALA A 160 38.19 19.52 -17.59
N GLY A 161 38.63 18.26 -17.72
CA GLY A 161 39.69 17.65 -16.94
C GLY A 161 40.96 17.47 -17.76
N ASP A 162 41.62 18.58 -18.09
CA ASP A 162 43.05 18.57 -18.35
C ASP A 162 43.71 19.76 -17.62
N PRO A 163 44.33 19.56 -16.44
CA PRO A 163 45.25 20.52 -15.87
C PRO A 163 46.58 20.40 -16.59
N TYR A 164 46.79 21.31 -17.55
CA TYR A 164 48.06 21.58 -18.22
C TYR A 164 49.27 21.50 -17.26
N MET A 165 50.31 20.79 -17.71
CA MET A 165 51.68 21.30 -17.58
C MET A 165 51.75 22.66 -18.29
N ASP A 166 52.19 23.69 -17.56
CA ASP A 166 52.31 25.09 -17.99
C ASP A 166 52.80 25.28 -19.44
N MET A 167 52.04 26.00 -20.27
CA MET A 167 52.45 27.30 -20.85
C MET A 167 51.26 28.02 -21.56
N GLU A 168 51.37 29.34 -21.65
CA GLU A 168 50.39 30.40 -21.99
C GLU A 168 49.48 30.27 -23.25
N PRO A 169 48.42 31.12 -23.37
CA PRO A 169 47.19 30.80 -24.10
C PRO A 169 47.25 31.10 -25.61
N PRO A 170 46.32 30.53 -26.38
CA PRO A 170 45.49 31.42 -27.18
C PRO A 170 43.99 31.08 -27.17
N THR A 171 43.24 32.13 -27.44
CA THR A 171 41.79 32.21 -27.56
C THR A 171 41.28 31.44 -28.80
N SER A 172 40.38 30.46 -28.63
CA SER A 172 39.23 30.26 -29.53
C SER A 172 38.31 29.14 -29.03
N SER A 173 37.07 29.52 -28.73
CA SER A 173 36.01 28.71 -28.18
C SER A 173 35.27 27.92 -29.27
N ALA A 174 35.79 26.76 -29.70
CA ALA A 174 35.17 25.95 -30.76
C ALA A 174 34.72 24.54 -30.34
N GLY A 175 34.62 24.23 -29.04
CA GLY A 175 34.23 22.89 -28.54
C GLY A 175 32.76 22.68 -28.16
N SER A 176 31.88 23.69 -28.30
CA SER A 176 30.56 23.69 -27.60
C SER A 176 29.36 23.15 -28.40
N TRP A 177 29.55 22.67 -29.63
CA TRP A 177 28.43 22.31 -30.52
C TRP A 177 28.10 20.80 -30.55
N LEU A 178 29.05 19.92 -30.22
CA LEU A 178 28.82 18.47 -30.20
C LEU A 178 28.11 18.01 -28.91
N ALA A 179 28.36 18.66 -27.77
CA ALA A 179 27.64 18.39 -26.52
C ALA A 179 26.15 18.79 -26.60
N SER A 180 25.83 19.79 -27.41
CA SER A 180 24.46 20.30 -27.59
C SER A 180 23.57 19.37 -28.44
N SER A 181 24.16 18.61 -29.36
CA SER A 181 23.39 17.70 -30.23
C SER A 181 22.93 16.43 -29.53
N LEU A 182 23.66 15.93 -28.52
CA LEU A 182 23.22 14.78 -27.72
C LEU A 182 22.13 15.16 -26.71
N ALA A 183 22.18 16.37 -26.16
CA ALA A 183 21.16 16.90 -25.24
C ALA A 183 19.78 17.10 -25.91
N ALA A 184 19.74 17.41 -27.21
CA ALA A 184 18.50 17.61 -27.95
C ALA A 184 17.73 16.30 -28.26
N THR A 185 18.39 15.15 -28.21
CA THR A 185 17.76 13.85 -28.50
C THR A 185 17.00 13.25 -27.30
N ILE A 186 17.14 13.82 -26.10
CA ILE A 186 16.54 13.31 -24.84
C ILE A 186 15.69 14.38 -24.13
N GLY A 187 14.98 15.22 -24.89
CA GLY A 187 13.78 15.93 -24.41
C GLY A 187 13.91 16.83 -23.16
N ALA A 188 15.07 17.42 -22.89
CA ALA A 188 15.22 18.39 -21.80
C ALA A 188 14.96 19.84 -22.29
N PRO A 189 14.11 20.65 -21.62
CA PRO A 189 13.92 22.05 -21.98
C PRO A 189 15.10 22.92 -21.50
N SER A 190 15.68 23.69 -22.42
CA SER A 190 16.74 24.68 -22.15
C SER A 190 16.19 25.92 -21.43
N PRO A 191 16.88 26.48 -20.41
CA PRO A 191 16.52 27.77 -19.83
C PRO A 191 17.08 28.93 -20.69
N SER A 192 16.20 29.88 -20.98
CA SER A 192 16.44 31.08 -21.79
C SER A 192 17.25 32.18 -21.09
N GLU A 193 17.89 32.99 -21.93
CA GLU A 193 18.77 34.15 -21.71
C GLU A 193 18.31 35.20 -20.68
N SER A 194 19.29 35.91 -20.08
CA SER A 194 19.15 37.27 -19.56
C SER A 194 20.51 37.98 -19.53
N SER A 195 20.57 39.13 -20.21
CA SER A 195 21.70 40.01 -20.51
C SER A 195 22.07 41.07 -19.43
N ARG A 196 23.31 41.62 -19.52
CA ARG A 196 23.94 42.87 -18.97
C ARG A 196 25.10 42.59 -17.99
N SER A 197 26.28 43.24 -18.00
CA SER A 197 26.83 44.46 -18.64
C SER A 197 28.38 44.55 -18.50
N SER A 198 29.01 45.21 -19.51
CA SER A 198 30.39 45.70 -19.83
C SER A 198 31.35 46.19 -18.68
N PRO A 199 32.63 46.67 -18.90
CA PRO A 199 33.24 47.17 -20.17
C PRO A 199 34.79 47.10 -20.43
N PHE A 200 35.13 47.40 -21.70
CA PHE A 200 36.30 48.17 -22.24
C PHE A 200 37.69 47.51 -22.37
N VAL A 201 38.22 47.44 -23.61
CA VAL A 201 39.32 48.27 -24.17
C VAL A 201 39.43 47.98 -25.69
N LYS A 202 39.53 49.04 -26.50
CA LYS A 202 39.85 49.03 -27.94
C LYS A 202 41.38 49.16 -28.13
N VAL A 203 41.98 48.41 -29.05
CA VAL A 203 43.11 48.89 -29.88
C VAL A 203 43.03 48.25 -31.29
N ASN A 204 43.52 49.01 -32.26
CA ASN A 204 43.28 49.03 -33.69
C ASN A 204 44.25 48.16 -34.52
N GLU A 205 43.79 47.83 -35.73
CA GLU A 205 44.40 47.23 -36.95
C GLU A 205 45.91 47.36 -37.20
N PHE A 206 46.54 46.34 -37.83
CA PHE A 206 46.87 46.28 -39.28
C PHE A 206 48.08 45.36 -39.63
N HIS A 207 47.89 44.46 -40.63
CA HIS A 207 48.86 43.72 -41.50
C HIS A 207 49.96 42.90 -40.81
N SER A 208 50.55 41.83 -41.33
CA SER A 208 50.68 41.08 -42.61
C SER A 208 51.31 39.75 -42.12
N SER A 209 51.29 38.58 -42.73
CA SER A 209 51.30 38.13 -44.11
C SER A 209 51.14 36.62 -44.04
N SER A 210 50.49 36.05 -45.04
CA SER A 210 50.50 34.64 -45.41
C SER A 210 51.89 34.01 -45.40
N GLU A 211 52.12 32.97 -44.60
CA GLU A 211 53.03 31.88 -44.96
C GLU A 211 52.46 30.55 -44.45
N ASP A 212 52.35 29.62 -45.40
CA ASP A 212 52.08 28.19 -45.26
C ASP A 212 52.70 27.59 -43.99
N PHE A 213 51.86 26.94 -43.18
CA PHE A 213 52.31 25.83 -42.36
C PHE A 213 51.32 24.69 -42.56
N ASP A 214 51.86 23.57 -43.01
CA ASP A 214 51.18 22.32 -43.31
C ASP A 214 50.17 21.96 -42.20
N ASP A 215 48.93 21.72 -42.61
CA ASP A 215 47.91 21.01 -41.82
C ASP A 215 48.40 19.57 -41.61
N GLU A 216 49.29 19.36 -40.66
CA GLU A 216 49.34 18.06 -39.98
C GLU A 216 48.15 18.03 -39.04
N ASP A 217 47.06 17.42 -39.53
CA ASP A 217 45.96 16.89 -38.73
C ASP A 217 46.54 16.14 -37.53
N ASP A 218 46.72 16.82 -36.41
CA ASP A 218 46.86 16.21 -35.09
C ASP A 218 45.47 15.65 -34.70
N ASP A 219 45.01 14.70 -35.50
CA ASP A 219 44.02 13.72 -35.11
C ASP A 219 44.62 13.02 -33.88
N ILE A 220 44.15 13.40 -32.69
CA ILE A 220 44.41 12.65 -31.47
C ILE A 220 43.71 11.30 -31.64
N GLU A 221 44.38 10.37 -32.32
CA GLU A 221 43.90 9.02 -32.56
C GLU A 221 43.82 8.32 -31.20
N LEU A 222 42.60 8.18 -30.66
CA LEU A 222 42.32 7.35 -29.50
C LEU A 222 42.94 5.96 -29.75
N SER A 223 43.79 5.50 -28.83
CA SER A 223 44.38 4.17 -28.97
C SER A 223 43.28 3.14 -29.19
N GLN A 224 43.51 2.17 -30.08
CA GLN A 224 42.49 1.17 -30.44
C GLN A 224 41.91 0.45 -29.19
N SER A 225 42.71 0.32 -28.13
CA SER A 225 42.27 -0.17 -26.81
C SER A 225 41.30 0.75 -26.06
N GLN A 226 41.45 2.06 -26.16
CA GLN A 226 40.62 3.06 -25.47
C GLN A 226 39.27 3.22 -26.15
N ILE A 227 39.21 3.09 -27.48
CA ILE A 227 37.95 3.02 -28.25
C ILE A 227 37.14 1.78 -27.84
N LEU A 228 37.79 0.61 -27.79
CA LEU A 228 37.14 -0.63 -27.33
C LEU A 228 36.62 -0.51 -25.90
N GLN A 229 37.36 0.19 -25.03
CA GLN A 229 36.91 0.45 -23.66
C GLN A 229 35.67 1.34 -23.62
N PHE A 230 35.66 2.45 -24.37
CA PHE A 230 34.51 3.36 -24.45
C PHE A 230 33.28 2.69 -25.07
N GLU A 231 33.44 1.88 -26.10
CA GLU A 231 32.35 1.09 -26.68
C GLU A 231 31.77 0.11 -25.65
N SER A 232 32.64 -0.57 -24.90
CA SER A 232 32.22 -1.49 -23.84
C SER A 232 31.50 -0.78 -22.69
N GLU A 233 31.96 0.42 -22.32
CA GLU A 233 31.36 1.23 -21.25
C GLU A 233 30.01 1.81 -21.68
N ASN A 234 29.92 2.36 -22.88
CA ASN A 234 28.66 2.85 -23.45
C ASN A 234 27.63 1.72 -23.54
N ALA A 235 28.03 0.53 -23.99
CA ALA A 235 27.16 -0.64 -24.02
C ALA A 235 26.70 -1.07 -22.62
N ASN A 236 27.56 -0.94 -21.60
CA ASN A 236 27.22 -1.25 -20.22
C ASN A 236 26.26 -0.20 -19.62
N ILE A 237 26.47 1.09 -19.89
CA ILE A 237 25.57 2.17 -19.47
C ILE A 237 24.19 1.99 -20.10
N LEU A 238 24.11 1.73 -21.40
CA LEU A 238 22.84 1.50 -22.10
C LEU A 238 22.09 0.30 -21.52
N ARG A 239 22.77 -0.82 -21.24
CA ARG A 239 22.16 -1.96 -20.54
C ARG A 239 21.65 -1.57 -19.16
N ALA A 240 22.45 -0.88 -18.36
CA ALA A 240 22.04 -0.45 -17.03
C ALA A 240 20.82 0.48 -17.08
N VAL A 241 20.75 1.38 -18.06
CA VAL A 241 19.58 2.26 -18.27
C VAL A 241 18.36 1.43 -18.65
N GLN A 242 18.49 0.52 -19.61
CA GLN A 242 17.42 -0.41 -20.01
C GLN A 242 16.87 -1.18 -18.81
N ASP A 243 17.75 -1.81 -18.02
CA ASP A 243 17.38 -2.60 -16.84
C ASP A 243 16.69 -1.74 -15.77
N THR A 244 17.16 -0.50 -15.57
CA THR A 244 16.51 0.42 -14.62
C THR A 244 15.12 0.84 -15.09
N LEU A 245 14.92 1.03 -16.40
CA LEU A 245 13.63 1.40 -16.96
C LEU A 245 12.63 0.24 -16.85
N GLU A 246 13.05 -0.98 -17.16
CA GLU A 246 12.22 -2.18 -16.97
C GLU A 246 11.83 -2.35 -15.50
N SER A 247 12.77 -2.19 -14.56
CA SER A 247 12.48 -2.27 -13.14
C SER A 247 11.49 -1.20 -12.67
N VAL A 248 11.57 0.04 -13.20
CA VAL A 248 10.62 1.11 -12.87
C VAL A 248 9.22 0.77 -13.40
N GLN A 249 9.11 0.37 -14.68
CA GLN A 249 7.82 -0.03 -15.26
C GLN A 249 7.17 -1.19 -14.51
N GLN A 250 7.96 -2.19 -14.12
CA GLN A 250 7.47 -3.31 -13.33
C GLN A 250 6.98 -2.86 -11.94
N ALA A 251 7.72 -1.95 -11.29
CA ALA A 251 7.34 -1.41 -10.00
C ALA A 251 6.07 -0.53 -10.08
N GLU A 252 5.90 0.26 -11.15
CA GLU A 252 4.69 1.03 -11.42
C GLU A 252 3.46 0.13 -11.63
N SER A 253 3.58 -0.94 -12.41
CA SER A 253 2.50 -1.90 -12.61
C SER A 253 2.08 -2.55 -11.28
N ARG A 254 3.04 -2.94 -10.45
CA ARG A 254 2.76 -3.52 -9.12
C ARG A 254 2.10 -2.52 -8.19
N LEU A 255 2.54 -1.26 -8.22
CA LEU A 255 1.95 -0.17 -7.44
C LEU A 255 0.49 0.08 -7.86
N MET A 256 0.20 0.07 -9.17
CA MET A 256 -1.16 0.18 -9.68
C MET A 256 -2.06 -0.95 -9.14
N ASP A 257 -1.59 -2.19 -9.19
CA ASP A 257 -2.33 -3.35 -8.68
C ASP A 257 -2.61 -3.25 -7.17
N ILE A 258 -1.63 -2.84 -6.36
CA ILE A 258 -1.83 -2.65 -4.92
C ILE A 258 -2.77 -1.49 -4.62
N SER A 259 -2.67 -0.40 -5.38
CA SER A 259 -3.59 0.73 -5.23
C SER A 259 -5.03 0.35 -5.54
N ALA A 260 -5.26 -0.52 -6.55
CA ALA A 260 -6.57 -1.04 -6.88
C ALA A 260 -7.13 -1.91 -5.75
N LEU A 261 -6.33 -2.86 -5.23
CA LEU A 261 -6.71 -3.69 -4.09
C LEU A 261 -7.02 -2.85 -2.85
N GLN A 262 -6.19 -1.86 -2.56
CA GLN A 262 -6.40 -0.95 -1.43
C GLN A 262 -7.71 -0.17 -1.57
N MET A 263 -7.99 0.38 -2.75
CA MET A 263 -9.21 1.14 -2.99
C MET A 263 -10.46 0.27 -2.85
N GLU A 264 -10.39 -0.98 -3.31
CA GLU A 264 -11.45 -1.97 -3.08
C GLU A 264 -11.66 -2.22 -1.58
N LEU A 265 -10.59 -2.47 -0.81
CA LEU A 265 -10.67 -2.70 0.63
C LEU A 265 -11.25 -1.50 1.40
N VAL A 266 -10.83 -0.28 1.07
CA VAL A 266 -11.33 0.94 1.72
C VAL A 266 -12.81 1.18 1.39
N THR A 267 -13.21 0.91 0.15
CA THR A 267 -14.62 1.00 -0.26
C THR A 267 -15.48 -0.03 0.49
N HIS A 268 -15.01 -1.27 0.57
CA HIS A 268 -15.65 -2.33 1.34
C HIS A 268 -15.77 -1.97 2.83
N LEU A 269 -14.70 -1.46 3.44
CA LEU A 269 -14.67 -1.08 4.85
C LEU A 269 -15.64 0.05 5.16
N THR A 270 -15.70 1.08 4.30
CA THR A 270 -16.65 2.19 4.46
C THR A 270 -18.08 1.68 4.49
N ARG A 271 -18.46 0.83 3.53
CA ARG A 271 -19.78 0.21 3.47
C ARG A 271 -20.04 -0.71 4.68
N GLN A 272 -19.04 -1.44 5.13
CA GLN A 272 -19.16 -2.39 6.24
C GLN A 272 -19.29 -1.68 7.60
N THR A 273 -18.71 -0.49 7.76
CA THR A 273 -18.76 0.27 9.02
C THR A 273 -20.20 0.64 9.36
N GLU A 274 -20.93 1.24 8.41
CA GLU A 274 -22.34 1.60 8.60
C GLU A 274 -23.20 0.37 8.96
N LEU A 275 -23.02 -0.75 8.26
CA LEU A 275 -23.76 -1.98 8.54
C LEU A 275 -23.42 -2.57 9.91
N THR A 276 -22.14 -2.52 10.30
CA THR A 276 -21.69 -3.07 11.59
C THR A 276 -22.24 -2.26 12.76
N ASP A 277 -22.28 -0.93 12.62
CA ASP A 277 -22.84 -0.04 13.63
C ASP A 277 -24.35 -0.29 13.80
N GLN A 278 -25.09 -0.41 12.70
CA GLN A 278 -26.52 -0.76 12.73
C GLN A 278 -26.78 -2.11 13.40
N LEU A 279 -26.04 -3.16 13.00
CA LEU A 279 -26.14 -4.49 13.61
C LEU A 279 -25.83 -4.49 15.11
N TYR A 280 -24.86 -3.68 15.53
CA TYR A 280 -24.48 -3.54 16.93
C TYR A 280 -25.59 -2.87 17.75
N GLU A 281 -26.13 -1.76 17.26
CA GLU A 281 -27.27 -1.07 17.89
C GLU A 281 -28.50 -1.98 18.00
N ASP A 282 -28.83 -2.69 16.92
CA ASP A 282 -29.95 -3.64 16.86
C ASP A 282 -29.78 -4.80 17.85
N ALA A 283 -28.56 -5.35 17.97
CA ALA A 283 -28.25 -6.42 18.91
C ALA A 283 -28.42 -5.98 20.38
N ILE A 284 -27.98 -4.76 20.72
CA ILE A 284 -28.17 -4.18 22.07
C ILE A 284 -29.65 -3.94 22.33
N ALA A 285 -30.35 -3.25 21.42
CA ALA A 285 -31.76 -2.96 21.57
C ALA A 285 -32.59 -4.24 21.74
N THR A 286 -32.25 -5.27 20.96
CA THR A 286 -32.90 -6.58 21.03
C THR A 286 -32.65 -7.27 22.37
N THR A 287 -31.40 -7.31 22.81
CA THR A 287 -31.02 -7.92 24.10
C THR A 287 -31.77 -7.27 25.26
N THR A 288 -31.78 -5.93 25.31
CA THR A 288 -32.48 -5.22 26.40
C THR A 288 -34.00 -5.42 26.37
N THR A 289 -34.59 -5.56 25.18
CA THR A 289 -36.04 -5.79 25.05
C THR A 289 -36.41 -7.21 25.47
N VAL A 290 -35.62 -8.20 25.09
CA VAL A 290 -35.79 -9.61 25.48
C VAL A 290 -35.61 -9.78 26.98
N GLU A 291 -34.60 -9.15 27.58
CA GLU A 291 -34.37 -9.18 29.03
C GLU A 291 -35.58 -8.61 29.80
N LYS A 292 -36.08 -7.44 29.39
CA LYS A 292 -37.28 -6.83 29.97
C LYS A 292 -38.52 -7.71 29.78
N GLY A 293 -38.69 -8.31 28.59
CA GLY A 293 -39.78 -9.23 28.29
C GLY A 293 -39.76 -10.48 29.20
N ASN A 294 -38.59 -11.07 29.40
CA ASN A 294 -38.39 -12.22 30.28
C ASN A 294 -38.72 -11.89 31.75
N ASN A 295 -38.36 -10.69 32.21
CA ASN A 295 -38.72 -10.24 33.55
C ASN A 295 -40.25 -10.07 33.69
N GLN A 296 -40.91 -9.48 32.70
CA GLN A 296 -42.36 -9.35 32.69
C GLN A 296 -43.08 -10.70 32.66
N LEU A 297 -42.56 -11.69 31.92
CA LEU A 297 -43.08 -13.07 31.90
C LEU A 297 -42.99 -13.74 33.27
N LYS A 298 -41.86 -13.58 33.97
CA LYS A 298 -41.67 -14.08 35.34
C LYS A 298 -42.67 -13.44 36.31
N GLU A 299 -42.85 -12.12 36.22
CA GLU A 299 -43.82 -11.41 37.05
C GLU A 299 -45.26 -11.83 36.74
N ALA A 300 -45.63 -11.95 35.45
CA ALA A 300 -46.96 -12.39 35.04
C ALA A 300 -47.27 -13.80 35.54
N LYS A 301 -46.29 -14.72 35.48
CA LYS A 301 -46.44 -16.08 36.03
C LYS A 301 -46.67 -16.06 37.54
N ARG A 302 -45.98 -15.18 38.28
CA ARG A 302 -46.20 -15.00 39.72
C ARG A 302 -47.59 -14.44 40.01
N ARG A 303 -48.01 -13.37 39.32
CA ARG A 303 -49.35 -12.78 39.48
C ARG A 303 -50.47 -13.77 39.12
N ALA A 304 -50.28 -14.60 38.09
CA ALA A 304 -51.26 -15.63 37.72
C ALA A 304 -51.37 -16.75 38.77
N LYS A 305 -50.29 -17.08 39.48
CA LYS A 305 -50.34 -18.03 40.60
C LYS A 305 -51.09 -17.41 41.79
N ASP A 306 -50.78 -16.15 42.11
CA ASP A 306 -51.41 -15.43 43.21
C ASP A 306 -52.92 -15.23 42.97
N SER A 307 -53.32 -14.90 41.74
CA SER A 307 -54.74 -14.76 41.38
C SER A 307 -55.52 -16.07 41.48
N ARG A 308 -54.91 -17.19 41.05
CA ARG A 308 -55.51 -18.53 41.20
C ARG A 308 -55.66 -18.92 42.67
N LEU A 309 -54.67 -18.61 43.51
CA LEU A 309 -54.75 -18.86 44.95
C LEU A 309 -55.89 -18.04 45.59
N PHE A 310 -56.00 -16.76 45.24
CA PHE A 310 -57.08 -15.90 45.73
C PHE A 310 -58.46 -16.41 45.30
N LEU A 311 -58.61 -16.83 44.03
CA LEU A 311 -59.86 -17.42 43.53
C LEU A 311 -60.24 -18.70 44.29
N LEU A 312 -59.28 -19.58 44.58
CA LEU A 312 -59.52 -20.79 45.37
C LEU A 312 -59.96 -20.44 46.80
N LEU A 313 -59.27 -19.49 47.46
CA LEU A 313 -59.66 -19.04 48.80
C LEU A 313 -61.06 -18.42 48.81
N PHE A 314 -61.38 -17.61 47.80
CA PHE A 314 -62.71 -17.02 47.65
C PHE A 314 -63.78 -18.09 47.46
N LEU A 315 -63.56 -19.08 46.59
CA LEU A 315 -64.51 -20.15 46.34
C LEU A 315 -64.76 -21.00 47.60
N VAL A 316 -63.69 -21.37 48.31
CA VAL A 316 -63.80 -22.11 49.57
C VAL A 316 -64.53 -21.27 50.62
N GLY A 317 -64.18 -19.99 50.79
CA GLY A 317 -64.85 -19.09 51.72
C GLY A 317 -66.35 -18.96 51.43
N ALA A 318 -66.71 -18.72 50.17
CA ALA A 318 -68.11 -18.62 49.75
C ALA A 318 -68.87 -19.94 49.97
N SER A 319 -68.24 -21.10 49.73
CA SER A 319 -68.85 -22.41 49.99
C SER A 319 -69.16 -22.63 51.48
N LEU A 320 -68.25 -22.22 52.38
CA LEU A 320 -68.45 -22.30 53.83
C LEU A 320 -69.52 -21.31 54.30
N SER A 321 -69.55 -20.10 53.74
CA SER A 321 -70.61 -19.12 54.05
C SER A 321 -72.00 -19.64 53.66
N LEU A 322 -72.14 -20.29 52.50
CA LEU A 322 -73.41 -20.91 52.08
C LEU A 322 -73.81 -22.08 52.99
N LEU A 323 -72.85 -22.90 53.42
CA LEU A 323 -73.09 -23.99 54.36
C LEU A 323 -73.64 -23.44 55.70
N PHE A 324 -73.02 -22.37 56.21
CA PHE A 324 -73.43 -21.76 57.48
C PHE A 324 -74.82 -21.12 57.38
N LEU A 325 -75.12 -20.44 56.27
CA LEU A 325 -76.43 -19.85 56.01
C LEU A 325 -77.55 -20.89 55.83
N HIS A 326 -77.21 -22.10 55.35
CA HIS A 326 -78.18 -23.18 55.25
C HIS A 326 -78.40 -23.91 56.58
N TYR A 327 -77.38 -23.96 57.44
CA TYR A 327 -77.45 -24.67 58.72
C TYR A 327 -78.18 -23.88 59.82
N TYR A 328 -78.27 -22.55 59.69
CA TYR A 328 -78.86 -21.64 60.67
C TYR A 328 -80.08 -20.92 60.09
#